data_AF-A0A9D9G9L3-F1
#
_entry.id   AF-A0A9D9G9L3-F1
#
_cell.length_a   1.000
_cell.length_b   1.000
_cell.length_c   1.000
_cell.angle_alpha   90.00
_cell.angle_beta   90.00
_cell.angle_gamma   90.00
#
_symmetry.space_group_name_H-M   'P 1'
#
loop_
_entity.id
_entity.type
_entity.pdbx_description
1 polymer ?
#
loop_
_entity_poly.entity_id
_entity_poly.type
_entity_poly.pdbx_seq_one_letter_code
_entity_poly.pdbx_strand_id
1 'polypeptide(L)'
;MKRFVQHMLVVMAVVVGSMMVHTVSAEVVTQKQARRIAQAFFDHAHGIKTATVDYVYNGKALTTNRLMTPFYLFNHPKGGYVIVSAENKCFPILGYNLDARFDKGNIDESLLKLLSLYAMHVEQIRYDSRLPEDAIAAWQDLPTYIDNLLKAQPSVFGRAFDDADALMRLESVLSEDDSTVASQLSSTYTPEQWNTLISDQLTADKSVAIGLIDDNRIVPMVVNGQKADMYLVSIDGKELGWYRLLASEVMSHGQIASTSAAPIEEAAEPEEEPFAYYHSYYRQMQQEREQAQTAIEQAGIVTSPIVGRLGGGHYSIKMPKPIEMVCVYTLDGTMTMQLSYGGDEQVSLNLSALNTGFYFAMLKDVDGGVYGIKLIR
;
A
#
# COMPACT_ATOMS: atom_id res chain seq x y z
N MET A 1 43.30 -18.95 7.63
CA MET A 1 42.46 -18.03 6.83
C MET A 1 41.40 -18.72 5.95
N LYS A 2 41.21 -20.05 6.05
CA LYS A 2 40.22 -20.80 5.26
C LYS A 2 38.77 -20.75 5.77
N ARG A 3 38.49 -20.07 6.89
CA ARG A 3 37.13 -19.91 7.45
C ARG A 3 36.49 -18.54 7.20
N PHE A 4 37.26 -17.57 6.72
CA PHE A 4 36.78 -16.21 6.45
C PHE A 4 36.17 -16.04 5.04
N VAL A 5 36.63 -16.83 4.06
CA VAL A 5 36.19 -16.72 2.66
C VAL A 5 34.85 -17.44 2.40
N GLN A 6 34.50 -18.44 3.22
CA GLN A 6 33.20 -19.11 3.15
C GLN A 6 32.01 -18.26 3.65
N HIS A 7 32.27 -17.19 4.40
CA HIS A 7 31.22 -16.28 4.88
C HIS A 7 30.95 -15.10 3.94
N MET A 8 31.89 -14.80 3.03
CA MET A 8 31.73 -13.69 2.08
C MET A 8 30.94 -14.09 0.83
N LEU A 9 30.87 -15.40 0.52
CA LEU A 9 30.19 -15.96 -0.65
C LEU A 9 28.71 -16.31 -0.42
N VAL A 10 28.20 -16.16 0.81
CA VAL A 10 26.76 -16.31 1.12
C VAL A 10 26.02 -14.96 1.04
N VAL A 11 26.75 -13.84 1.07
CA VAL A 11 26.15 -12.49 1.07
C VAL A 11 25.80 -12.00 -0.34
N MET A 12 26.40 -12.56 -1.39
CA MET A 12 26.24 -12.08 -2.78
C MET A 12 25.34 -12.95 -3.66
N ALA A 13 24.45 -13.73 -3.04
CA ALA A 13 23.44 -14.55 -3.74
C ALA A 13 22.00 -14.17 -3.35
N VAL A 14 21.78 -13.04 -2.65
CA VAL A 14 20.45 -12.63 -2.14
C VAL A 14 19.83 -11.43 -2.88
N VAL A 15 20.56 -10.71 -3.74
CA VAL A 15 20.09 -9.37 -4.20
C VAL A 15 19.38 -9.35 -5.57
N VAL A 16 19.28 -10.47 -6.30
CA VAL A 16 18.69 -10.46 -7.67
C VAL A 16 17.28 -11.07 -7.75
N GLY A 17 16.59 -11.21 -6.62
CA GLY A 17 15.31 -11.93 -6.51
C GLY A 17 14.07 -11.12 -6.15
N SER A 18 14.09 -9.79 -6.12
CA SER A 18 12.94 -9.01 -5.64
C SER A 18 12.78 -7.65 -6.34
N MET A 19 12.46 -7.66 -7.63
CA MET A 19 11.56 -6.65 -8.18
C MET A 19 10.24 -7.34 -8.50
N MET A 20 9.52 -7.69 -7.44
CA MET A 20 8.09 -7.92 -7.52
C MET A 20 7.48 -6.56 -7.83
N VAL A 21 7.15 -6.31 -9.10
CA VAL A 21 6.26 -5.22 -9.46
C VAL A 21 4.91 -5.60 -8.87
N HIS A 22 4.63 -5.16 -7.65
CA HIS A 22 3.31 -5.28 -7.06
C HIS A 22 2.38 -4.37 -7.86
N THR A 23 1.67 -4.94 -8.82
CA THR A 23 0.44 -4.34 -9.30
C THR A 23 -0.52 -4.35 -8.10
N VAL A 24 -0.49 -3.29 -7.28
CA VAL A 24 -1.48 -3.07 -6.22
C VAL A 24 -2.77 -2.69 -6.93
N SER A 25 -3.47 -3.70 -7.43
CA SER A 25 -4.87 -3.54 -7.77
C SER A 25 -5.62 -3.36 -6.45
N ALA A 26 -6.58 -2.42 -6.42
CA ALA A 26 -7.53 -2.32 -5.33
C ALA A 26 -8.22 -3.68 -5.16
N GLU A 27 -7.93 -4.39 -4.06
CA GLU A 27 -8.51 -5.69 -3.80
C GLU A 27 -9.78 -5.48 -2.98
N VAL A 28 -10.92 -5.82 -3.57
CA VAL A 28 -12.19 -5.85 -2.85
C VAL A 28 -12.11 -6.95 -1.80
N VAL A 29 -12.24 -6.56 -0.54
CA VAL A 29 -12.18 -7.48 0.59
C VAL A 29 -13.51 -8.22 0.70
N THR A 30 -13.46 -9.54 0.60
CA THR A 30 -14.65 -10.39 0.72
C THR A 30 -15.12 -10.50 2.17
N GLN A 31 -16.40 -10.81 2.38
CA GLN A 31 -16.94 -11.08 3.72
C GLN A 31 -16.14 -12.15 4.47
N LYS A 32 -15.61 -13.16 3.75
CA LYS A 32 -14.81 -14.24 4.33
C LYS A 32 -13.45 -13.72 4.83
N GLN A 33 -12.78 -12.85 4.06
CA GLN A 33 -11.56 -12.18 4.51
C GLN A 33 -11.86 -11.26 5.70
N ALA A 34 -12.88 -10.40 5.59
CA ALA A 34 -13.27 -9.50 6.67
C ALA A 34 -13.62 -10.23 7.97
N ARG A 35 -14.30 -11.38 7.89
CA ARG A 35 -14.60 -12.22 9.08
C ARG A 35 -13.33 -12.74 9.75
N ARG A 36 -12.31 -13.14 8.97
CA ARG A 36 -11.03 -13.59 9.54
C ARG A 36 -10.31 -12.44 10.25
N ILE A 37 -10.38 -11.24 9.70
CA ILE A 37 -9.81 -10.03 10.30
C ILE A 37 -10.53 -9.70 11.60
N ALA A 38 -11.87 -9.70 11.59
CA ALA A 38 -12.67 -9.52 12.79
C ALA A 38 -12.38 -10.58 13.86
N GLN A 39 -12.22 -11.85 13.46
CA GLN A 39 -11.83 -12.92 14.38
C GLN A 39 -10.45 -12.65 14.99
N ALA A 40 -9.46 -12.31 14.16
CA ALA A 40 -8.11 -11.99 14.63
C ALA A 40 -8.13 -10.79 15.57
N PHE A 41 -8.91 -9.76 15.27
CA PHE A 41 -9.08 -8.59 16.12
C PHE A 41 -9.55 -8.96 17.54
N PHE A 42 -10.62 -9.74 17.67
CA PHE A 42 -11.10 -10.17 19.00
C PHE A 42 -10.16 -11.16 19.68
N ASP A 43 -9.50 -12.03 18.93
CA ASP A 43 -8.49 -12.94 19.48
C ASP A 43 -7.32 -12.16 20.11
N HIS A 44 -6.87 -11.09 19.47
CA HIS A 44 -5.84 -10.19 20.01
C HIS A 44 -6.38 -9.36 21.18
N ALA A 45 -7.59 -8.80 21.07
CA ALA A 45 -8.18 -7.97 22.12
C ALA A 45 -8.38 -8.74 23.43
N HIS A 46 -8.70 -10.02 23.35
CA HIS A 46 -8.86 -10.89 24.52
C HIS A 46 -7.61 -11.70 24.89
N GLY A 47 -6.55 -11.66 24.08
CA GLY A 47 -5.31 -12.41 24.29
C GLY A 47 -5.47 -13.95 24.20
N ILE A 48 -6.59 -14.44 23.66
CA ILE A 48 -6.93 -15.86 23.54
C ILE A 48 -7.70 -16.11 22.25
N LYS A 49 -7.72 -17.35 21.76
CA LYS A 49 -8.66 -17.73 20.69
C LYS A 49 -10.09 -17.65 21.21
N THR A 50 -10.91 -16.84 20.54
CA THR A 50 -12.29 -16.57 20.95
C THR A 50 -13.31 -17.39 20.16
N ALA A 51 -14.59 -17.24 20.52
CA ALA A 51 -15.68 -17.82 19.76
C ALA A 51 -15.80 -17.14 18.40
N THR A 52 -16.39 -17.84 17.42
CA THR A 52 -16.55 -17.29 16.08
C THR A 52 -17.41 -16.04 16.09
N VAL A 53 -16.96 -14.98 15.42
CA VAL A 53 -17.72 -13.73 15.28
C VAL A 53 -18.96 -13.90 14.38
N ASP A 54 -20.01 -13.18 14.75
CA ASP A 54 -21.31 -13.16 14.06
C ASP A 54 -21.33 -12.02 13.04
N TYR A 55 -21.74 -12.32 11.81
CA TYR A 55 -21.98 -11.27 10.80
C TYR A 55 -23.31 -10.56 11.09
N VAL A 56 -23.30 -9.22 11.03
CA VAL A 56 -24.44 -8.39 11.42
C VAL A 56 -24.94 -7.52 10.28
N TYR A 57 -24.06 -6.74 9.67
CA TYR A 57 -24.40 -5.68 8.71
C TYR A 57 -23.25 -5.43 7.73
N ASN A 58 -23.50 -4.77 6.58
CA ASN A 58 -22.46 -4.54 5.58
C ASN A 58 -22.52 -3.19 4.84
N GLY A 59 -23.41 -2.27 5.25
CA GLY A 59 -23.47 -0.94 4.64
C GLY A 59 -23.82 -0.90 3.14
N LYS A 60 -24.12 -2.04 2.49
CA LYS A 60 -24.39 -2.08 1.04
C LYS A 60 -25.57 -1.17 0.66
N ALA A 61 -26.54 -1.01 1.55
CA ALA A 61 -27.69 -0.13 1.35
C ALA A 61 -27.33 1.37 1.33
N LEU A 62 -26.14 1.75 1.82
CA LEU A 62 -25.67 3.13 1.99
C LEU A 62 -24.88 3.65 0.78
N THR A 63 -24.59 2.82 -0.22
CA THR A 63 -23.85 3.23 -1.43
C THR A 63 -24.80 3.67 -2.53
N THR A 64 -24.32 4.53 -3.44
CA THR A 64 -25.12 5.27 -4.44
C THR A 64 -26.04 4.36 -5.28
N ASN A 65 -25.59 3.14 -5.59
CA ASN A 65 -26.38 2.16 -6.37
C ASN A 65 -26.62 0.84 -5.64
N ARG A 66 -26.21 0.73 -4.38
CA ARG A 66 -26.22 -0.53 -3.61
C ARG A 66 -25.52 -1.69 -4.33
N LEU A 67 -24.59 -1.41 -5.24
CA LEU A 67 -23.89 -2.43 -6.01
C LEU A 67 -22.71 -2.99 -5.22
N MET A 68 -22.14 -2.18 -4.33
CA MET A 68 -20.96 -2.53 -3.58
C MET A 68 -21.20 -2.60 -2.08
N THR A 69 -20.42 -3.47 -1.45
CA THR A 69 -20.30 -3.55 -0.01
C THR A 69 -19.13 -2.66 0.42
N PRO A 70 -19.35 -1.60 1.22
CA PRO A 70 -18.27 -0.71 1.68
C PRO A 70 -17.52 -1.23 2.91
N PHE A 71 -18.19 -1.98 3.78
CA PHE A 71 -17.60 -2.54 5.00
C PHE A 71 -18.40 -3.76 5.47
N TYR A 72 -17.91 -4.46 6.48
CA TYR A 72 -18.61 -5.54 7.16
C TYR A 72 -18.56 -5.31 8.66
N LEU A 73 -19.69 -5.53 9.32
CA LEU A 73 -19.80 -5.41 10.77
C LEU A 73 -20.00 -6.78 11.38
N PHE A 74 -19.19 -7.08 12.39
CA PHE A 74 -19.24 -8.32 13.13
C PHE A 74 -19.39 -8.07 14.63
N ASN A 75 -20.27 -8.84 15.28
CA ASN A 75 -20.36 -8.88 16.74
C ASN A 75 -19.52 -10.06 17.26
N HIS A 76 -18.92 -9.90 18.44
CA HIS A 76 -18.35 -11.02 19.16
C HIS A 76 -19.39 -11.61 20.15
N PRO A 77 -19.54 -12.94 20.27
CA PRO A 77 -20.61 -13.57 21.06
C PRO A 77 -20.71 -13.13 22.52
N LYS A 78 -19.61 -12.68 23.13
CA LYS A 78 -19.58 -12.23 24.54
C LYS A 78 -19.81 -10.72 24.74
N GLY A 79 -20.05 -9.97 23.67
CA GLY A 79 -20.03 -8.50 23.70
C GLY A 79 -18.99 -7.95 22.74
N GLY A 80 -19.18 -6.69 22.34
CA GLY A 80 -18.33 -6.01 21.38
C GLY A 80 -18.75 -6.17 19.91
N TYR A 81 -18.32 -5.21 19.09
CA TYR A 81 -18.40 -5.25 17.64
C TYR A 81 -17.18 -4.61 16.98
N VAL A 82 -16.95 -4.95 15.72
CA VAL A 82 -15.89 -4.37 14.88
C VAL A 82 -16.41 -4.15 13.45
N ILE A 83 -16.02 -3.02 12.87
CA ILE A 83 -16.32 -2.61 11.49
C ILE A 83 -15.04 -2.75 10.68
N VAL A 84 -15.07 -3.67 9.71
CA VAL A 84 -13.94 -3.99 8.83
C VAL A 84 -14.22 -3.42 7.44
N SER A 85 -13.29 -2.64 6.90
CA SER A 85 -13.41 -2.12 5.53
C SER A 85 -13.52 -3.25 4.50
N ALA A 86 -14.31 -3.03 3.44
CA ALA A 86 -14.40 -3.93 2.29
C ALA A 86 -13.44 -3.52 1.15
N GLU A 87 -12.50 -2.62 1.42
CA GLU A 87 -11.62 -1.99 0.44
C GLU A 87 -10.21 -1.81 1.02
N ASN A 88 -9.19 -2.26 0.29
CA ASN A 88 -7.81 -2.24 0.76
C ASN A 88 -7.10 -0.87 0.61
N LYS A 89 -7.76 0.09 -0.05
CA LYS A 89 -7.37 1.51 -0.02
C LYS A 89 -7.91 2.28 1.19
N CYS A 90 -8.78 1.68 1.99
CA CYS A 90 -9.20 2.23 3.29
C CYS A 90 -8.52 1.45 4.42
N PHE A 91 -8.45 2.01 5.62
CA PHE A 91 -7.88 1.29 6.76
C PHE A 91 -8.69 0.01 7.08
N PRO A 92 -8.04 -1.09 7.53
CA PRO A 92 -8.74 -2.34 7.80
C PRO A 92 -9.84 -2.25 8.83
N ILE A 93 -9.63 -1.49 9.92
CA ILE A 93 -10.59 -1.33 11.01
C ILE A 93 -11.07 0.13 11.01
N LEU A 94 -12.37 0.33 10.78
CA LEU A 94 -13.00 1.66 10.71
C LEU A 94 -13.57 2.09 12.06
N GLY A 95 -14.01 1.14 12.87
CA GLY A 95 -14.53 1.40 14.21
C GLY A 95 -14.78 0.12 14.99
N TYR A 96 -14.78 0.21 16.32
CA TYR A 96 -15.05 -0.92 17.20
C TYR A 96 -15.52 -0.49 18.59
N ASN A 97 -16.19 -1.42 19.27
CA ASN A 97 -16.45 -1.39 20.69
C ASN A 97 -16.15 -2.78 21.26
N LEU A 98 -15.49 -2.88 22.41
CA LEU A 98 -15.13 -4.19 22.98
C LEU A 98 -16.23 -4.77 23.88
N ASP A 99 -17.20 -3.96 24.29
CA ASP A 99 -18.20 -4.30 25.29
C ASP A 99 -19.62 -4.32 24.69
N ALA A 100 -20.03 -3.23 24.06
CA ALA A 100 -21.36 -3.08 23.49
C ALA A 100 -21.51 -3.90 22.20
N ARG A 101 -22.68 -4.51 21.98
CA ARG A 101 -23.02 -5.18 20.72
C ARG A 101 -23.68 -4.19 19.76
N PHE A 102 -23.46 -4.41 18.47
CA PHE A 102 -24.20 -3.69 17.44
C PHE A 102 -25.55 -4.37 17.16
N ASP A 103 -26.61 -3.57 17.10
CA ASP A 103 -27.96 -4.04 16.74
C ASP A 103 -28.38 -3.48 15.38
N LYS A 104 -28.41 -4.33 14.35
CA LYS A 104 -28.86 -3.93 13.01
C LYS A 104 -30.34 -3.53 12.94
N GLY A 105 -31.16 -3.98 13.91
CA GLY A 105 -32.58 -3.64 13.98
C GLY A 105 -32.82 -2.26 14.57
N ASN A 106 -31.80 -1.67 15.19
CA ASN A 106 -31.87 -0.39 15.88
C ASN A 106 -30.61 0.44 15.60
N ILE A 107 -30.41 0.77 14.32
CA ILE A 107 -29.37 1.72 13.90
C ILE A 107 -29.99 3.11 13.92
N ASP A 108 -29.58 3.92 14.89
CA ASP A 108 -30.02 5.30 15.02
C ASP A 108 -29.61 6.13 13.78
N GLU A 109 -30.43 7.12 13.40
CA GLU A 109 -30.22 7.92 12.17
C GLU A 109 -28.84 8.59 12.16
N SER A 110 -28.40 9.09 13.32
CA SER A 110 -27.11 9.76 13.47
C SER A 110 -25.92 8.81 13.29
N LEU A 111 -25.99 7.59 13.84
CA LEU A 111 -25.00 6.54 13.59
C LEU A 111 -25.02 6.11 12.11
N LEU A 112 -26.20 6.05 11.49
CA LEU A 112 -26.33 5.76 10.07
C LEU A 112 -25.58 6.79 9.23
N LYS A 113 -25.52 8.06 9.62
CA LYS A 113 -24.75 9.09 8.91
C LYS A 113 -23.24 8.86 8.98
N LEU A 114 -22.70 8.46 10.13
CA LEU A 114 -21.28 8.09 10.23
C LEU A 114 -20.95 6.89 9.33
N LEU A 115 -21.83 5.89 9.31
CA LEU A 115 -21.68 4.74 8.43
C LEU A 115 -21.82 5.10 6.94
N SER A 116 -22.68 6.06 6.61
CA SER A 116 -22.82 6.60 5.25
C SER A 116 -21.58 7.37 4.81
N LEU A 117 -20.93 8.13 5.70
CA LEU A 117 -19.65 8.79 5.43
C LEU A 117 -18.60 7.75 5.01
N TYR A 118 -18.44 6.67 5.77
CA TYR A 118 -17.52 5.59 5.40
C TYR A 118 -17.92 4.91 4.09
N ALA A 119 -19.22 4.68 3.86
CA ALA A 119 -19.70 4.10 2.62
C ALA A 119 -19.34 4.95 1.40
N MET A 120 -19.50 6.27 1.52
CA MET A 120 -19.11 7.25 0.51
C MET A 120 -17.61 7.23 0.26
N HIS A 121 -16.78 7.30 1.30
CA HIS A 121 -15.31 7.28 1.15
C HIS A 121 -14.83 6.00 0.48
N VAL A 122 -15.36 4.85 0.87
CA VAL A 122 -15.01 3.56 0.26
C VAL A 122 -15.46 3.50 -1.21
N GLU A 123 -16.64 4.03 -1.53
CA GLU A 123 -17.13 4.09 -2.92
C GLU A 123 -16.24 4.97 -3.79
N GLN A 124 -15.84 6.14 -3.29
CA GLN A 124 -15.03 7.09 -4.05
C GLN A 124 -13.59 6.62 -4.23
N ILE A 125 -12.95 6.08 -3.18
CA ILE A 125 -11.53 5.72 -3.24
C ILE A 125 -11.22 4.57 -4.20
N ARG A 126 -12.22 3.75 -4.54
CA ARG A 126 -12.09 2.70 -5.55
C ARG A 126 -11.71 3.24 -6.92
N TYR A 127 -12.19 4.42 -7.24
CA TYR A 127 -11.94 5.09 -8.52
C TYR A 127 -10.80 6.11 -8.42
N ASP A 128 -10.28 6.35 -7.22
CA ASP A 128 -9.17 7.27 -6.99
C ASP A 128 -7.84 6.61 -7.39
N SER A 129 -6.99 7.35 -8.11
CA SER A 129 -5.69 6.86 -8.59
C SER A 129 -4.59 6.96 -7.53
N ARG A 130 -4.78 7.76 -6.47
CA ARG A 130 -3.82 7.92 -5.39
C ARG A 130 -3.66 6.61 -4.62
N LEU A 131 -2.44 6.38 -4.13
CA LEU A 131 -2.08 5.19 -3.37
C LEU A 131 -1.98 5.57 -1.89
N PRO A 132 -2.92 5.11 -1.02
CA PRO A 132 -2.85 5.35 0.42
C PRO A 132 -1.81 4.40 1.04
N GLU A 133 -0.63 4.92 1.33
CA GLU A 133 0.52 4.12 1.75
C GLU A 133 0.28 3.45 3.10
N ASP A 134 -0.28 4.15 4.10
CA ASP A 134 -0.46 3.58 5.44
C ASP A 134 -1.58 2.55 5.47
N ALA A 135 -2.65 2.75 4.72
CA ALA A 135 -3.76 1.81 4.60
C ALA A 135 -3.23 0.53 3.93
N ILE A 136 -2.53 0.65 2.81
CA ILE A 136 -1.92 -0.49 2.11
C ILE A 136 -0.95 -1.23 3.05
N ALA A 137 -0.11 -0.51 3.79
CA ALA A 137 0.81 -1.09 4.76
C ALA A 137 0.06 -1.85 5.88
N ALA A 138 -1.04 -1.28 6.39
CA ALA A 138 -1.89 -1.93 7.40
C ALA A 138 -2.51 -3.24 6.91
N TRP A 139 -2.85 -3.34 5.61
CA TRP A 139 -3.33 -4.59 5.01
C TRP A 139 -2.22 -5.63 4.82
N GLN A 140 -0.98 -5.20 4.56
CA GLN A 140 0.17 -6.08 4.37
C GLN A 140 0.62 -6.74 5.69
N ASP A 141 0.49 -6.03 6.82
CA ASP A 141 0.83 -6.55 8.14
C ASP A 141 -0.32 -6.36 9.15
N LEU A 142 -1.43 -7.06 8.88
CA LEU A 142 -2.62 -7.05 9.74
C LEU A 142 -2.36 -7.40 11.21
N PRO A 143 -1.52 -8.41 11.56
CA PRO A 143 -1.24 -8.72 12.96
C PRO A 143 -0.59 -7.55 13.71
N THR A 144 0.46 -6.95 13.14
CA THR A 144 1.13 -5.80 13.76
C THR A 144 0.21 -4.59 13.83
N TYR A 145 -0.55 -4.32 12.77
CA TYR A 145 -1.53 -3.24 12.74
C TYR A 145 -2.57 -3.38 13.87
N ILE A 146 -3.19 -4.56 14.01
CA ILE A 146 -4.19 -4.85 15.05
C ILE A 146 -3.57 -4.73 16.44
N ASP A 147 -2.35 -5.24 16.64
CA ASP A 147 -1.63 -5.18 17.92
C ASP A 147 -1.35 -3.73 18.34
N ASN A 148 -0.85 -2.90 17.42
CA ASN A 148 -0.60 -1.48 17.65
C ASN A 148 -1.89 -0.73 18.00
N LEU A 149 -2.97 -0.98 17.25
CA LEU A 149 -4.29 -0.39 17.49
C LEU A 149 -4.84 -0.73 18.88
N LEU A 150 -4.69 -1.98 19.32
CA LEU A 150 -5.24 -2.46 20.59
C LEU A 150 -4.38 -2.07 21.79
N LYS A 151 -3.05 -2.09 21.66
CA LYS A 151 -2.09 -1.79 22.74
C LYS A 151 -1.82 -0.30 22.94
N ALA A 152 -2.15 0.55 21.97
CA ALA A 152 -2.04 1.99 22.13
C ALA A 152 -2.76 2.44 23.42
N GLN A 153 -2.08 3.25 24.24
CA GLN A 153 -2.70 3.76 25.46
C GLN A 153 -3.75 4.83 25.10
N PRO A 154 -4.99 4.68 25.56
CA PRO A 154 -6.02 5.67 25.27
C PRO A 154 -5.86 6.91 26.16
N SER A 155 -5.94 8.07 25.56
CA SER A 155 -6.15 9.35 26.23
C SER A 155 -7.64 9.63 26.25
N VAL A 156 -8.32 9.31 27.35
CA VAL A 156 -9.76 9.58 27.52
C VAL A 156 -9.97 10.77 28.42
N PHE A 157 -10.77 11.71 27.96
CA PHE A 157 -11.15 12.90 28.68
C PHE A 157 -12.63 12.83 29.07
N GLY A 158 -12.97 13.45 30.20
CA GLY A 158 -14.37 13.63 30.57
C GLY A 158 -15.08 14.47 29.51
N ARG A 159 -16.29 14.05 29.13
CA ARG A 159 -17.12 14.76 28.16
C ARG A 159 -17.40 16.18 28.67
N ALA A 160 -16.88 17.20 27.98
CA ALA A 160 -16.98 18.60 28.41
C ALA A 160 -18.35 19.23 28.10
N PHE A 161 -19.11 18.63 27.18
CA PHE A 161 -20.41 19.13 26.73
C PHE A 161 -21.25 18.02 26.09
N ASP A 162 -22.57 18.16 26.13
CA ASP A 162 -23.52 17.20 25.56
C ASP A 162 -23.77 17.41 24.06
N ASP A 163 -24.71 16.66 23.48
CA ASP A 163 -25.02 16.72 22.04
C ASP A 163 -25.73 18.01 21.64
N ALA A 164 -26.52 18.60 22.55
CA ALA A 164 -27.21 19.87 22.28
C ALA A 164 -26.19 21.02 22.26
N ASP A 165 -25.26 21.03 23.22
CA ASP A 165 -24.13 21.96 23.23
C ASP A 165 -23.20 21.77 22.02
N ALA A 166 -22.98 20.53 21.58
CA ALA A 166 -22.20 20.24 20.39
C ALA A 166 -22.87 20.83 19.14
N LEU A 167 -24.19 20.66 19.00
CA LEU A 167 -24.97 21.23 17.90
C LEU A 167 -24.89 22.76 17.90
N MET A 168 -25.11 23.41 19.05
CA MET A 168 -25.01 24.87 19.16
C MET A 168 -23.64 25.41 18.72
N ARG A 169 -22.55 24.71 19.10
CA ARG A 169 -21.20 25.09 18.65
C ARG A 169 -21.03 24.97 17.14
N LEU A 170 -21.54 23.91 16.54
CA LEU A 170 -21.46 23.69 15.09
C LEU A 170 -22.32 24.69 14.32
N GLU A 171 -23.50 25.02 14.83
CA GLU A 171 -24.36 26.08 14.28
C GLU A 171 -23.69 27.45 14.38
N SER A 172 -22.99 27.73 15.49
CA SER A 172 -22.19 28.96 15.62
C SER A 172 -21.12 29.03 14.54
N VAL A 173 -20.38 27.94 14.28
CA VAL A 173 -19.40 27.89 13.20
C VAL A 173 -20.04 28.19 11.85
N LEU A 174 -21.19 27.58 11.54
CA LEU A 174 -21.90 27.83 10.28
C LEU A 174 -22.43 29.27 10.12
N SER A 175 -22.53 30.03 11.20
CA SER A 175 -22.99 31.42 11.18
C SER A 175 -21.86 32.43 10.97
N GLU A 176 -20.61 31.97 11.02
CA GLU A 176 -19.43 32.80 10.73
C GLU A 176 -19.30 33.08 9.23
N ASP A 177 -18.29 33.90 8.87
CA ASP A 177 -17.98 34.16 7.46
C ASP A 177 -17.43 32.91 6.73
N ASP A 178 -17.54 32.92 5.40
CA ASP A 178 -17.17 31.77 4.55
C ASP A 178 -15.72 31.29 4.76
N SER A 179 -14.78 32.19 5.06
CA SER A 179 -13.37 31.81 5.27
C SER A 179 -13.18 31.09 6.59
N THR A 180 -13.87 31.55 7.64
CA THR A 180 -13.91 30.88 8.93
C THR A 180 -14.58 29.52 8.80
N VAL A 181 -15.72 29.41 8.12
CA VAL A 181 -16.39 28.12 7.87
C VAL A 181 -15.46 27.16 7.13
N ALA A 182 -14.81 27.63 6.06
CA ALA A 182 -13.89 26.80 5.27
C ALA A 182 -12.74 26.24 6.13
N SER A 183 -12.18 27.02 7.05
CA SER A 183 -11.13 26.56 7.97
C SER A 183 -11.59 25.45 8.94
N GLN A 184 -12.90 25.30 9.13
CA GLN A 184 -13.49 24.29 10.00
C GLN A 184 -13.95 23.04 9.24
N LEU A 185 -13.87 23.05 7.90
CA LEU A 185 -14.24 21.92 7.05
C LEU A 185 -13.07 20.96 6.87
N SER A 186 -13.36 19.67 7.00
CA SER A 186 -12.37 18.62 6.81
C SER A 186 -11.83 18.54 5.38
N SER A 187 -12.59 19.02 4.38
CA SER A 187 -12.17 19.10 2.98
C SER A 187 -11.02 20.08 2.74
N THR A 188 -10.75 20.99 3.67
CA THR A 188 -9.65 21.97 3.60
C THR A 188 -8.30 21.35 3.96
N TYR A 189 -8.32 20.16 4.56
CA TYR A 189 -7.15 19.48 5.10
C TYR A 189 -6.92 18.14 4.41
N THR A 190 -5.69 17.64 4.45
CA THR A 190 -5.46 16.20 4.31
C THR A 190 -6.04 15.45 5.52
N PRO A 191 -6.35 14.14 5.43
CA PRO A 191 -6.83 13.38 6.59
C PRO A 191 -5.87 13.39 7.79
N GLU A 192 -4.56 13.41 7.54
CA GLU A 192 -3.55 13.54 8.60
C GLU A 192 -3.60 14.91 9.28
N GLN A 193 -3.68 15.99 8.49
CA GLN A 193 -3.83 17.35 9.02
C GLN A 193 -5.13 17.50 9.81
N TRP A 194 -6.24 16.94 9.30
CA TRP A 194 -7.51 16.93 10.00
C TRP A 194 -7.43 16.19 11.34
N ASN A 195 -6.87 14.99 11.36
CA ASN A 195 -6.67 14.23 12.59
C ASN A 195 -5.78 15.01 13.58
N THR A 196 -4.71 15.65 13.11
CA THR A 196 -3.84 16.48 13.95
C THR A 196 -4.62 17.63 14.57
N LEU A 197 -5.36 18.38 13.76
CA LEU A 197 -6.19 19.49 14.22
C LEU A 197 -7.19 19.06 15.31
N ILE A 198 -7.89 17.94 15.08
CA ILE A 198 -8.85 17.42 16.06
C ILE A 198 -8.14 16.92 17.33
N SER A 199 -6.96 16.32 17.22
CA SER A 199 -6.18 15.85 18.37
C SER A 199 -5.68 17.00 19.24
N ASP A 200 -5.22 18.08 18.60
CA ASP A 200 -4.78 19.29 19.29
C ASP A 200 -5.95 19.98 20.00
N GLN A 201 -7.09 20.13 19.31
CA GLN A 201 -8.31 20.66 19.92
C GLN A 201 -8.80 19.78 21.08
N LEU A 202 -8.77 18.45 20.91
CA LEU A 202 -9.17 17.50 21.94
C LEU A 202 -8.29 17.62 23.19
N THR A 203 -6.98 17.84 23.01
CA THR A 203 -6.04 18.03 24.12
C THR A 203 -6.31 19.34 24.86
N ALA A 204 -6.65 20.41 24.14
CA ALA A 204 -6.96 21.72 24.73
C ALA A 204 -8.30 21.70 25.47
N ASP A 205 -9.35 21.21 24.82
CA ASP A 205 -10.74 21.41 25.25
C ASP A 205 -11.37 20.18 25.89
N LYS A 206 -10.66 19.04 25.90
CA LYS A 206 -11.12 17.73 26.43
C LYS A 206 -12.29 17.12 25.65
N SER A 207 -12.92 17.86 24.76
CA SER A 207 -13.93 17.36 23.83
C SER A 207 -13.96 18.23 22.58
N VAL A 208 -14.27 17.62 21.44
CA VAL A 208 -14.42 18.31 20.15
C VAL A 208 -15.79 17.99 19.58
N ALA A 209 -16.51 19.03 19.16
CA ALA A 209 -17.77 18.88 18.44
C ALA A 209 -17.43 18.71 16.96
N ILE A 210 -17.84 17.60 16.37
CA ILE A 210 -17.70 17.35 14.94
C ILE A 210 -19.09 17.15 14.36
N GLY A 211 -19.40 17.83 13.28
CA GLY A 211 -20.59 17.67 12.50
C GLY A 211 -20.34 16.77 11.30
N LEU A 212 -21.17 15.74 11.12
CA LEU A 212 -21.27 14.99 9.87
C LEU A 212 -22.19 15.76 8.92
N ILE A 213 -21.67 16.10 7.74
CA ILE A 213 -22.39 16.90 6.75
C ILE A 213 -23.27 15.99 5.88
N ASP A 214 -24.56 16.31 5.79
CA ASP A 214 -25.56 15.56 5.02
C ASP A 214 -26.50 16.55 4.31
N ASP A 215 -26.27 16.82 3.02
CA ASP A 215 -27.01 17.74 2.13
C ASP A 215 -27.47 19.08 2.76
N ASN A 216 -28.46 19.04 3.65
CA ASN A 216 -29.07 20.19 4.33
C ASN A 216 -29.02 20.14 5.87
N ARG A 217 -28.29 19.19 6.48
CA ARG A 217 -28.22 19.00 7.94
C ARG A 217 -26.81 18.67 8.39
N ILE A 218 -26.55 19.04 9.65
CA ILE A 218 -25.38 18.58 10.39
C ILE A 218 -25.86 17.60 11.45
N VAL A 219 -25.24 16.43 11.50
CA VAL A 219 -25.40 15.49 12.61
C VAL A 219 -24.23 15.65 13.56
N PRO A 220 -24.45 16.12 14.81
CA PRO A 220 -23.38 16.33 15.76
C PRO A 220 -22.87 14.99 16.31
N MET A 221 -21.56 14.90 16.48
CA MET A 221 -20.88 13.89 17.26
C MET A 221 -19.87 14.55 18.18
N VAL A 222 -19.63 13.94 19.33
CA VAL A 222 -18.64 14.42 20.30
C VAL A 222 -17.50 13.43 20.37
N VAL A 223 -16.29 13.96 20.19
CA VAL A 223 -15.04 13.24 20.40
C VAL A 223 -14.49 13.65 21.75
N ASN A 224 -14.21 12.69 22.64
CA ASN A 224 -13.67 12.96 23.97
C ASN A 224 -12.52 12.02 24.36
N GLY A 225 -11.90 11.36 23.38
CA GLY A 225 -10.72 10.55 23.62
C GLY A 225 -10.02 10.17 22.32
N GLN A 226 -8.76 9.78 22.43
CA GLN A 226 -7.94 9.34 21.32
C GLN A 226 -7.16 8.09 21.71
N LYS A 227 -7.00 7.18 20.76
CA LYS A 227 -6.21 5.96 20.90
C LYS A 227 -5.63 5.59 19.54
N ALA A 228 -4.32 5.70 19.40
CA ALA A 228 -3.65 5.67 18.10
C ALA A 228 -4.30 6.69 17.15
N ASP A 229 -4.80 6.24 16.00
CA ASP A 229 -5.51 7.02 14.98
C ASP A 229 -7.05 6.91 15.08
N MET A 230 -7.54 6.43 16.23
CA MET A 230 -8.97 6.31 16.52
C MET A 230 -9.39 7.31 17.61
N TYR A 231 -10.66 7.65 17.58
CA TYR A 231 -11.27 8.59 18.50
C TYR A 231 -12.43 7.94 19.25
N LEU A 232 -12.58 8.26 20.52
CA LEU A 232 -13.75 7.87 21.30
C LEU A 232 -14.91 8.76 20.89
N VAL A 233 -15.88 8.20 20.18
CA VAL A 233 -16.98 8.93 19.58
C VAL A 233 -18.28 8.65 20.33
N SER A 234 -19.01 9.71 20.63
CA SER A 234 -20.39 9.67 21.13
C SER A 234 -21.34 10.37 20.16
N ILE A 235 -22.52 9.79 19.96
CA ILE A 235 -23.60 10.33 19.13
C ILE A 235 -24.92 10.11 19.87
N ASP A 236 -25.82 11.10 19.88
CA ASP A 236 -27.14 11.03 20.55
C ASP A 236 -27.06 10.55 22.01
N GLY A 237 -26.07 11.03 22.76
CA GLY A 237 -25.86 10.70 24.16
C GLY A 237 -25.22 9.32 24.38
N LYS A 238 -24.96 8.56 23.33
CA LYS A 238 -24.44 7.20 23.39
C LYS A 238 -22.99 7.15 22.93
N GLU A 239 -22.13 6.63 23.80
CA GLU A 239 -20.76 6.28 23.44
C GLU A 239 -20.80 5.09 22.46
N LEU A 240 -20.32 5.34 21.24
CA LEU A 240 -20.26 4.29 20.20
C LEU A 240 -19.05 3.40 20.45
N GLY A 241 -17.90 3.99 20.75
CA GLY A 241 -16.62 3.31 20.90
C GLY A 241 -15.51 4.04 20.16
N TRP A 242 -14.50 3.29 19.71
CA TRP A 242 -13.34 3.83 19.00
C TRP A 242 -13.58 3.83 17.50
N TYR A 243 -13.58 4.99 16.86
CA TYR A 243 -13.87 5.18 15.44
C TYR A 243 -12.81 6.06 14.77
N ARG A 244 -12.54 5.80 13.48
CA ARG A 244 -11.77 6.75 12.67
C ARG A 244 -12.63 7.95 12.33
N LEU A 245 -12.04 9.14 12.22
CA LEU A 245 -12.77 10.26 11.64
C LEU A 245 -13.03 10.02 10.15
N LEU A 246 -12.01 9.58 9.42
CA LEU A 246 -12.05 9.37 7.98
C LEU A 246 -11.62 7.94 7.64
N ALA A 247 -12.21 7.34 6.59
CA ALA A 247 -11.97 5.93 6.29
C ALA A 247 -10.62 5.66 5.60
N SER A 248 -9.96 6.67 5.05
CA SER A 248 -8.68 6.56 4.32
C SER A 248 -7.80 7.80 4.53
N GLU A 249 -6.52 7.69 4.17
CA GLU A 249 -5.57 8.82 4.11
C GLU A 249 -5.82 9.79 2.94
N VAL A 250 -6.80 9.51 2.09
CA VAL A 250 -6.99 10.23 0.84
C VAL A 250 -8.29 11.03 0.84
N MET A 251 -9.34 10.51 1.47
CA MET A 251 -10.66 11.14 1.51
C MET A 251 -10.81 11.97 2.78
N SER A 252 -10.88 13.29 2.64
CA SER A 252 -10.97 14.21 3.77
C SER A 252 -12.31 14.91 3.94
N HIS A 253 -13.24 14.85 2.99
CA HIS A 253 -14.51 15.59 3.08
C HIS A 253 -15.58 14.90 3.92
N GLY A 254 -16.63 15.67 4.28
CA GLY A 254 -17.84 15.19 4.96
C GLY A 254 -17.93 15.52 6.45
N GLN A 255 -16.97 16.28 6.98
CA GLN A 255 -16.97 16.73 8.37
C GLN A 255 -16.75 18.23 8.49
N ILE A 256 -17.30 18.80 9.55
CA ILE A 256 -17.01 20.14 10.04
C ILE A 256 -16.73 20.03 11.54
N ALA A 257 -15.83 20.84 12.11
CA ALA A 257 -15.55 20.80 13.54
C ALA A 257 -15.69 22.18 14.16
N SER A 258 -15.99 22.24 15.45
CA SER A 258 -15.82 23.47 16.23
C SER A 258 -14.44 23.44 16.86
N THR A 259 -13.48 24.11 16.22
CA THR A 259 -12.10 24.24 16.70
C THR A 259 -11.73 25.70 16.88
N SER A 260 -10.70 25.95 17.67
CA SER A 260 -10.10 27.27 17.84
C SER A 260 -9.13 27.63 16.69
N ALA A 261 -9.12 26.86 15.59
CA ALA A 261 -8.23 27.11 14.47
C ALA A 261 -8.47 28.48 13.86
N ALA A 262 -7.40 29.25 13.67
CA ALA A 262 -7.43 30.40 12.78
C ALA A 262 -7.65 29.93 11.35
N PRO A 263 -8.25 30.77 10.47
CA PRO A 263 -8.26 30.49 9.05
C PRO A 263 -6.85 30.15 8.60
N ILE A 264 -6.69 29.00 7.92
CA ILE A 264 -5.42 28.71 7.25
C ILE A 264 -5.23 29.89 6.29
N GLU A 265 -4.20 30.71 6.51
CA GLU A 265 -3.65 31.54 5.44
C GLU A 265 -3.41 30.56 4.31
N GLU A 266 -4.19 30.66 3.22
CA GLU A 266 -4.09 29.85 2.00
C GLU A 266 -2.65 29.40 1.89
N ALA A 267 -2.39 28.14 2.28
CA ALA A 267 -1.05 27.60 2.15
C ALA A 267 -0.84 27.67 0.66
N ALA A 268 0.02 28.61 0.23
CA ALA A 268 0.20 28.94 -1.17
C ALA A 268 0.23 27.61 -1.90
N GLU A 269 -0.76 27.37 -2.78
CA GLU A 269 -0.67 26.24 -3.70
C GLU A 269 0.75 26.33 -4.22
N PRO A 270 1.60 25.30 -4.01
CA PRO A 270 2.96 25.38 -4.51
C PRO A 270 2.77 25.70 -5.97
N GLU A 271 3.20 26.90 -6.41
CA GLU A 271 2.98 27.36 -7.77
C GLU A 271 3.37 26.17 -8.63
N GLU A 272 2.37 25.54 -9.28
CA GLU A 272 2.67 24.45 -10.19
C GLU A 272 3.54 25.13 -11.23
N GLU A 273 4.85 24.88 -11.17
CA GLU A 273 5.78 25.52 -12.09
C GLU A 273 5.16 25.35 -13.46
N PRO A 274 4.85 26.45 -14.18
CA PRO A 274 4.26 26.34 -15.49
C PRO A 274 5.09 25.34 -16.26
N PHE A 275 4.41 24.32 -16.81
CA PHE A 275 5.06 23.24 -17.54
C PHE A 275 5.81 22.20 -16.67
N ALA A 276 5.52 21.97 -15.38
CA ALA A 276 6.13 20.89 -14.59
C ALA A 276 5.99 19.51 -15.27
N TYR A 277 4.82 19.23 -15.85
CA TYR A 277 4.58 18.08 -16.72
C TYR A 277 5.52 18.09 -17.94
N TYR A 278 5.67 19.22 -18.62
CA TYR A 278 6.58 19.37 -19.75
C TYR A 278 8.04 19.17 -19.31
N HIS A 279 8.49 19.71 -18.18
CA HIS A 279 9.85 19.53 -17.68
C HIS A 279 10.12 18.07 -17.33
N SER A 280 9.16 17.38 -16.73
CA SER A 280 9.25 15.93 -16.48
C SER A 280 9.27 15.13 -17.79
N TYR A 281 8.45 15.50 -18.77
CA TYR A 281 8.39 14.89 -20.09
C TYR A 281 9.67 15.13 -20.90
N TYR A 282 10.23 16.34 -20.85
CA TYR A 282 11.50 16.67 -21.49
C TYR A 282 12.68 15.99 -20.80
N ARG A 283 12.66 15.88 -19.47
CA ARG A 283 13.68 15.13 -18.73
C ARG A 283 13.63 13.64 -19.08
N GLN A 284 12.42 13.06 -19.17
CA GLN A 284 12.22 11.68 -19.61
C GLN A 284 12.65 11.49 -21.07
N MET A 285 12.26 12.40 -21.97
CA MET A 285 12.68 12.36 -23.38
C MET A 285 14.20 12.52 -23.56
N GLN A 286 14.85 13.36 -22.76
CA GLN A 286 16.31 13.49 -22.79
C GLN A 286 16.98 12.23 -22.24
N GLN A 287 16.48 11.65 -21.15
CA GLN A 287 16.96 10.37 -20.65
C GLN A 287 16.76 9.23 -21.66
N GLU A 288 15.62 9.17 -22.35
CA GLU A 288 15.37 8.19 -23.40
C GLU A 288 16.28 8.42 -24.62
N ARG A 289 16.56 9.67 -24.99
CA ARG A 289 17.50 9.99 -26.08
C ARG A 289 18.94 9.72 -25.69
N GLU A 290 19.34 10.01 -24.46
CA GLU A 290 20.66 9.68 -23.92
C GLU A 290 20.82 8.17 -23.78
N GLN A 291 19.80 7.45 -23.33
CA GLN A 291 19.79 5.98 -23.28
C GLN A 291 19.79 5.38 -24.68
N ALA A 292 19.04 5.94 -25.64
CA ALA A 292 19.07 5.51 -27.03
C ALA A 292 20.42 5.82 -27.69
N GLN A 293 21.02 6.96 -27.39
CA GLN A 293 22.34 7.35 -27.89
C GLN A 293 23.45 6.49 -27.26
N THR A 294 23.36 6.21 -25.96
CA THR A 294 24.22 5.25 -25.24
C THR A 294 24.03 3.84 -25.79
N ALA A 295 22.80 3.45 -26.12
CA ALA A 295 22.51 2.15 -26.75
C ALA A 295 23.03 2.08 -28.19
N ILE A 296 23.01 3.18 -28.95
CA ILE A 296 23.62 3.28 -30.29
C ILE A 296 25.15 3.25 -30.19
N GLU A 297 25.75 3.94 -29.22
CA GLU A 297 27.19 3.92 -28.94
C GLU A 297 27.66 2.53 -28.45
N GLN A 298 26.81 1.82 -27.70
CA GLN A 298 27.06 0.45 -27.23
C GLN A 298 26.70 -0.64 -28.25
N ALA A 299 25.94 -0.33 -29.31
CA ALA A 299 25.50 -1.30 -30.33
C ALA A 299 26.65 -1.89 -31.17
N GLY A 300 27.88 -1.39 -31.03
CA GLY A 300 29.08 -1.93 -31.67
C GLY A 300 29.99 -2.77 -30.77
N ILE A 301 29.78 -2.78 -29.46
CA ILE A 301 30.70 -3.43 -28.50
C ILE A 301 30.09 -4.77 -28.08
N VAL A 302 30.69 -5.87 -28.55
CA VAL A 302 30.38 -7.20 -28.04
C VAL A 302 30.91 -7.26 -26.61
N THR A 303 30.03 -7.19 -25.60
CA THR A 303 30.40 -7.25 -24.18
C THR A 303 30.28 -8.65 -23.58
N SER A 304 29.64 -9.58 -24.31
CA SER A 304 29.50 -10.99 -23.95
C SER A 304 29.47 -11.87 -25.21
N PRO A 305 29.82 -13.17 -25.12
CA PRO A 305 29.83 -14.05 -26.30
C PRO A 305 28.45 -14.14 -26.97
N ILE A 306 28.40 -13.88 -28.27
CA ILE A 306 27.19 -13.99 -29.09
C ILE A 306 27.26 -15.30 -29.88
N VAL A 307 26.29 -16.19 -29.66
CA VAL A 307 26.23 -17.51 -30.28
C VAL A 307 25.24 -17.54 -31.45
N GLY A 308 25.74 -17.69 -32.66
CA GLY A 308 24.96 -17.96 -33.87
C GLY A 308 24.90 -19.46 -34.17
N ARG A 309 23.70 -20.00 -34.39
CA ARG A 309 23.49 -21.40 -34.80
C ARG A 309 23.36 -21.46 -36.33
N LEU A 310 24.28 -22.18 -36.98
CA LEU A 310 24.30 -22.32 -38.45
C LEU A 310 23.59 -23.60 -38.94
N GLY A 311 23.21 -24.49 -38.02
CA GLY A 311 22.49 -25.74 -38.32
C GLY A 311 23.39 -26.97 -38.38
N GLY A 312 22.80 -28.17 -38.23
CA GLY A 312 23.53 -29.45 -38.31
C GLY A 312 24.66 -29.64 -37.28
N GLY A 313 24.58 -28.97 -36.13
CA GLY A 313 25.64 -28.97 -35.10
C GLY A 313 26.76 -27.94 -35.32
N HIS A 314 26.62 -27.02 -36.29
CA HIS A 314 27.56 -25.92 -36.52
C HIS A 314 27.15 -24.65 -35.79
N TYR A 315 28.15 -24.01 -35.18
CA TYR A 315 28.02 -22.77 -34.41
C TYR A 315 29.07 -21.77 -34.84
N SER A 316 28.69 -20.50 -34.86
CA SER A 316 29.60 -19.36 -34.95
C SER A 316 29.47 -18.55 -33.66
N ILE A 317 30.56 -18.33 -32.95
CA ILE A 317 30.58 -17.65 -31.66
C ILE A 317 31.43 -16.40 -31.82
N LYS A 318 30.84 -15.22 -31.66
CA LYS A 318 31.56 -13.94 -31.65
C LYS A 318 31.88 -13.56 -30.21
N MET A 319 33.14 -13.34 -29.91
CA MET A 319 33.67 -13.08 -28.59
C MET A 319 33.90 -11.59 -28.35
N PRO A 320 33.82 -11.14 -27.09
CA PRO A 320 34.19 -9.77 -26.70
C PRO A 320 35.70 -9.51 -26.78
N LYS A 321 36.51 -10.58 -26.76
CA LYS A 321 37.97 -10.55 -26.80
C LYS A 321 38.52 -11.72 -27.63
N PRO A 322 39.74 -11.58 -28.17
CA PRO A 322 40.50 -12.66 -28.80
C PRO A 322 40.52 -13.94 -27.97
N ILE A 323 40.21 -15.09 -28.60
CA ILE A 323 40.18 -16.39 -27.94
C ILE A 323 41.49 -17.17 -28.11
N GLU A 324 41.90 -17.85 -27.04
CA GLU A 324 43.07 -18.74 -27.03
C GLU A 324 42.63 -20.21 -27.19
N MET A 325 41.54 -20.61 -26.53
CA MET A 325 41.17 -22.02 -26.44
C MET A 325 39.66 -22.24 -26.26
N VAL A 326 39.16 -23.33 -26.83
CA VAL A 326 37.81 -23.86 -26.61
C VAL A 326 37.92 -25.33 -26.19
N CYS A 327 37.31 -25.69 -25.07
CA CYS A 327 37.13 -27.07 -24.63
C CYS A 327 35.64 -27.41 -24.61
N VAL A 328 35.23 -28.52 -25.22
CA VAL A 328 33.85 -29.00 -25.21
C VAL A 328 33.74 -30.23 -24.33
N TYR A 329 32.76 -30.20 -23.43
CA TYR A 329 32.47 -31.24 -22.46
C TYR A 329 31.07 -31.81 -22.70
N THR A 330 30.89 -33.08 -22.39
CA THR A 330 29.57 -33.71 -22.23
C THR A 330 28.97 -33.36 -20.87
N LEU A 331 27.68 -33.70 -20.68
CA LEU A 331 26.96 -33.48 -19.42
C LEU A 331 27.62 -34.15 -18.20
N ASP A 332 28.31 -35.27 -18.39
CA ASP A 332 29.01 -35.99 -17.32
C ASP A 332 30.39 -35.40 -16.99
N GLY A 333 30.80 -34.33 -17.70
CA GLY A 333 32.08 -33.65 -17.52
C GLY A 333 33.23 -34.23 -18.33
N THR A 334 33.00 -35.23 -19.20
CA THR A 334 34.04 -35.77 -20.08
C THR A 334 34.34 -34.79 -21.21
N MET A 335 35.60 -34.39 -21.37
CA MET A 335 36.05 -33.54 -22.46
C MET A 335 36.06 -34.32 -23.78
N THR A 336 35.30 -33.85 -24.76
CA THR A 336 35.15 -34.50 -26.08
C THR A 336 35.92 -33.80 -27.18
N MET A 337 36.28 -32.53 -26.98
CA MET A 337 36.96 -31.73 -28.00
C MET A 337 37.77 -30.61 -27.33
N GLN A 338 38.95 -30.33 -27.86
CA GLN A 338 39.76 -29.17 -27.49
C GLN A 338 40.33 -28.55 -28.76
N LEU A 339 40.16 -27.25 -28.91
CA LEU A 339 40.59 -26.46 -30.06
C LEU A 339 41.37 -25.24 -29.56
N SER A 340 42.49 -24.94 -30.18
CA SER A 340 43.30 -23.74 -29.91
C SER A 340 43.11 -22.73 -31.03
N TYR A 341 43.08 -21.46 -30.67
CA TYR A 341 42.88 -20.33 -31.58
C TYR A 341 44.01 -19.31 -31.43
N GLY A 342 44.33 -18.62 -32.52
CA GLY A 342 45.44 -17.66 -32.58
C GLY A 342 45.07 -16.25 -32.14
N GLY A 343 44.03 -16.08 -31.31
CA GLY A 343 43.52 -14.76 -30.93
C GLY A 343 42.43 -14.21 -31.86
N ASP A 344 41.60 -15.07 -32.45
CA ASP A 344 40.45 -14.62 -33.23
C ASP A 344 39.28 -14.21 -32.31
N GLU A 345 38.52 -13.19 -32.70
CA GLU A 345 37.30 -12.75 -32.01
C GLU A 345 36.04 -13.49 -32.49
N GLN A 346 36.16 -14.36 -33.49
CA GLN A 346 35.07 -15.19 -33.98
C GLN A 346 35.53 -16.63 -34.17
N VAL A 347 34.75 -17.56 -33.63
CA VAL A 347 35.07 -18.98 -33.62
C VAL A 347 33.97 -19.77 -34.30
N SER A 348 34.37 -20.68 -35.20
CA SER A 348 33.47 -21.70 -35.72
C SER A 348 33.68 -23.02 -34.98
N LEU A 349 32.59 -23.59 -34.46
CA LEU A 349 32.58 -24.86 -33.73
C LEU A 349 31.64 -25.85 -34.42
N ASN A 350 32.13 -27.06 -34.67
CA ASN A 350 31.38 -28.10 -35.37
C ASN A 350 31.20 -29.34 -34.48
N LEU A 351 29.97 -29.59 -34.04
CA LEU A 351 29.61 -30.74 -33.23
C LEU A 351 29.06 -31.92 -34.06
N SER A 352 29.06 -31.84 -35.40
CA SER A 352 28.44 -32.83 -36.31
C SER A 352 29.10 -34.22 -36.36
N ALA A 353 30.22 -34.42 -35.66
CA ALA A 353 30.85 -35.74 -35.47
C ALA A 353 30.58 -36.43 -34.11
N LEU A 354 30.12 -35.70 -33.07
CA LEU A 354 29.73 -36.21 -31.74
C LEU A 354 28.38 -37.00 -31.70
N ASN A 355 27.84 -37.33 -30.53
CA ASN A 355 26.50 -37.93 -30.41
C ASN A 355 25.43 -36.86 -30.18
N THR A 356 24.17 -37.10 -30.54
CA THR A 356 23.05 -36.18 -30.25
C THR A 356 22.93 -35.99 -28.73
N GLY A 357 22.84 -34.73 -28.29
CA GLY A 357 22.84 -34.41 -26.85
C GLY A 357 23.29 -32.99 -26.52
N PHE A 358 23.37 -32.69 -25.22
CA PHE A 358 23.85 -31.41 -24.71
C PHE A 358 25.35 -31.44 -24.43
N TYR A 359 25.99 -30.32 -24.73
CA TYR A 359 27.41 -30.10 -24.51
C TYR A 359 27.65 -28.74 -23.86
N PHE A 360 28.76 -28.61 -23.14
CA PHE A 360 29.24 -27.34 -22.60
C PHE A 360 30.56 -26.98 -23.26
N ALA A 361 30.61 -25.84 -23.95
CA ALA A 361 31.84 -25.26 -24.44
C ALA A 361 32.37 -24.26 -23.40
N MET A 362 33.62 -24.43 -23.00
CA MET A 362 34.38 -23.51 -22.17
C MET A 362 35.39 -22.78 -23.06
N LEU A 363 35.25 -21.48 -23.18
CA LEU A 363 36.03 -20.62 -24.05
C LEU A 363 36.94 -19.76 -23.18
N LYS A 364 38.24 -19.81 -23.42
CA LYS A 364 39.25 -19.03 -22.69
C LYS A 364 39.82 -17.95 -23.59
N ASP A 365 39.71 -16.70 -23.17
CA ASP A 365 40.33 -15.56 -23.87
C ASP A 365 41.82 -15.44 -23.56
N VAL A 366 42.53 -14.65 -24.37
CA VAL A 366 43.98 -14.42 -24.23
C VAL A 366 44.37 -13.76 -22.90
N ASP A 367 43.43 -13.08 -22.24
CA ASP A 367 43.65 -12.44 -20.93
C ASP A 367 43.33 -13.40 -19.75
N GLY A 368 42.91 -14.63 -20.04
CA GLY A 368 42.57 -15.65 -19.06
C GLY A 368 41.11 -15.63 -18.59
N GLY A 369 40.26 -14.79 -19.16
CA GLY A 369 38.81 -14.81 -18.94
C GLY A 369 38.18 -16.07 -19.52
N VAL A 370 37.18 -16.62 -18.82
CA VAL A 370 36.54 -17.90 -19.19
C VAL A 370 35.04 -17.73 -19.34
N TYR A 371 34.49 -18.23 -20.44
CA TYR A 371 33.08 -18.15 -20.79
C TYR A 371 32.51 -19.56 -20.99
N GLY A 372 31.36 -19.84 -20.38
CA GLY A 372 30.66 -21.11 -20.52
C GLY A 372 29.45 -20.98 -21.45
N ILE A 373 29.35 -21.84 -22.45
CA ILE A 373 28.26 -21.84 -23.42
C ILE A 373 27.63 -23.24 -23.49
N LYS A 374 26.31 -23.29 -23.35
CA LYS A 374 25.54 -24.53 -23.54
C LYS A 374 25.20 -24.70 -25.02
N LEU A 375 25.50 -25.87 -25.56
CA LEU A 375 25.29 -26.24 -26.95
C LEU A 375 24.42 -27.49 -27.05
N ILE A 376 23.77 -27.67 -28.20
CA ILE A 376 22.96 -28.86 -28.49
C ILE A 376 23.32 -29.38 -29.88
N ARG A 377 23.62 -30.67 -29.96
CA ARG A 377 23.70 -31.33 -31.25
C ARG A 377 22.34 -31.87 -31.64
#